data_AF-A0AAD3AZG2-F1
#
_entry.id   AF-A0AAD3AZG2-F1
#
_cell.length_a   1.000
_cell.length_b   1.000
_cell.length_c   1.000
_cell.angle_alpha   90.00
_cell.angle_beta   90.00
_cell.angle_gamma   90.00
#
_symmetry.space_group_name_H-M   'P 1'
#
loop_
_entity.id
_entity.type
_entity.pdbx_description
1 polymer ?
#
loop_
_entity_poly.entity_id
_entity_poly.type
_entity_poly.pdbx_seq_one_letter_code
_entity_poly.pdbx_strand_id
1 'polypeptide(L)'
;MAKARDDHYHNPPDYLVLEPEDTTQRRANLQQTNTNVYKFQGTDEELFQAEEIVNSWGNDGRLYKPTQEYQMLLRELITRFKYRLDTNFAKMDRILHPGIEDFKKRVYRTQFSGMKVGQWNRLLASRREELIKSALREHLGIKEGNIDELLD
;
A
#
# COMPACT_ATOMS: atom_id res chain seq x y z
N MET A 1 11.17 7.01 -4.21
CA MET A 1 9.97 6.22 -3.85
C MET A 1 9.45 6.56 -2.46
N ALA A 2 10.22 6.39 -1.37
CA ALA A 2 9.77 6.68 0.00
C ALA A 2 9.21 8.11 0.15
N LYS A 3 10.00 9.13 -0.22
CA LYS A 3 9.53 10.52 -0.22
C LYS A 3 8.22 10.75 -1.01
N ALA A 4 8.12 10.21 -2.23
CA ALA A 4 6.91 10.37 -3.04
C ALA A 4 5.68 9.72 -2.40
N ARG A 5 5.86 8.61 -1.68
CA ARG A 5 4.81 7.94 -0.91
C ARG A 5 4.41 8.78 0.29
N ASP A 6 5.39 9.23 1.06
CA ASP A 6 5.16 9.98 2.27
C ASP A 6 4.48 11.31 1.93
N ASP A 7 4.93 12.02 0.88
CA ASP A 7 4.29 13.22 0.34
C ASP A 7 2.87 12.96 -0.23
N HIS A 8 2.62 11.78 -0.81
CA HIS A 8 1.30 11.42 -1.35
C HIS A 8 0.26 11.20 -0.24
N TYR A 9 0.66 10.60 0.87
CA TYR A 9 -0.24 10.25 1.95
C TYR A 9 -0.26 11.27 3.08
N HIS A 10 0.77 12.08 3.29
CA HIS A 10 0.79 13.02 4.40
C HIS A 10 -0.12 14.22 4.14
N ASN A 11 -1.24 14.28 4.85
CA ASN A 11 -2.21 15.35 4.78
C ASN A 11 -2.90 15.53 6.14
N PRO A 12 -2.21 16.10 7.15
CA PRO A 12 -2.80 16.30 8.48
C PRO A 12 -3.95 17.32 8.42
N PRO A 13 -5.04 17.10 9.18
CA PRO A 13 -5.23 16.03 10.17
C PRO A 13 -5.71 14.70 9.55
N ASP A 14 -6.13 14.68 8.30
CA ASP A 14 -6.80 13.52 7.70
C ASP A 14 -5.93 12.25 7.58
N TYR A 15 -4.68 12.41 7.14
CA TYR A 15 -3.69 11.34 7.07
C TYR A 15 -2.35 11.78 7.66
N LEU A 16 -1.84 10.98 8.60
CA LEU A 16 -0.58 11.25 9.30
C LEU A 16 0.45 10.18 8.91
N VAL A 17 1.66 10.61 8.53
CA VAL A 17 2.80 9.71 8.30
C VAL A 17 3.68 9.83 9.54
N LEU A 18 3.92 8.73 10.23
CA LEU A 18 4.77 8.70 11.42
C LEU A 18 6.02 7.87 11.15
N GLU A 19 7.14 8.37 11.66
CA GLU A 19 8.37 7.59 11.76
C GLU A 19 8.17 6.36 12.65
N PRO A 20 8.81 5.23 12.34
CA PRO A 20 8.74 4.05 13.20
C PRO A 20 9.29 4.39 14.58
N GLU A 21 8.64 3.89 15.61
CA GLU A 21 9.22 3.90 16.96
C GLU A 21 10.48 3.03 16.98
N ASP A 22 11.34 3.27 17.97
CA ASP A 22 12.43 2.34 18.23
C ASP A 22 11.85 0.98 18.63
N THR A 23 11.90 0.05 17.68
CA THR A 23 11.41 -1.31 17.84
C THR A 23 12.54 -2.32 17.96
N THR A 24 13.80 -1.88 18.16
CA THR A 24 15.00 -2.74 18.20
C THR A 24 14.89 -3.85 19.24
N GLN A 25 14.16 -3.63 20.33
CA GLN A 25 13.94 -4.61 21.40
C GLN A 25 12.84 -5.65 21.08
N ARG A 26 12.07 -5.49 19.99
CA ARG A 26 11.07 -6.48 19.57
C ARG A 26 11.74 -7.67 18.88
N ARG A 27 11.05 -8.82 18.85
CA ARG A 27 11.48 -9.99 18.05
C ARG A 27 11.69 -9.55 16.59
N ALA A 28 12.68 -10.13 15.90
CA ALA A 28 13.11 -9.69 14.57
C ALA A 28 11.96 -9.51 13.56
N ASN A 29 10.95 -10.38 13.60
CA ASN A 29 9.77 -10.32 12.73
C ASN A 29 8.76 -9.20 13.07
N LEU A 30 8.93 -8.50 14.20
CA LEU A 30 8.09 -7.40 14.70
C LEU A 30 8.82 -6.05 14.73
N GLN A 31 10.08 -6.01 14.31
CA GLN A 31 10.83 -4.77 14.16
C GLN A 31 10.29 -4.02 12.93
N GLN A 32 9.97 -2.75 13.11
CA GLN A 32 9.47 -1.87 12.06
C GLN A 32 10.55 -0.85 11.71
N THR A 33 10.91 -0.79 10.43
CA THR A 33 11.89 0.17 9.89
C THR A 33 11.25 1.14 8.91
N ASN A 34 9.96 0.97 8.62
CA ASN A 34 9.22 1.80 7.67
C ASN A 34 8.28 2.75 8.43
N THR A 35 8.03 3.92 7.82
CA THR A 35 6.99 4.83 8.28
C THR A 35 5.62 4.16 8.28
N ASN A 36 4.79 4.53 9.24
CA ASN A 36 3.41 4.11 9.37
C ASN A 36 2.48 5.24 8.93
N VAL A 37 1.30 4.90 8.42
CA VAL A 37 0.27 5.90 8.13
C VAL A 37 -1.00 5.63 8.92
N TYR A 38 -1.55 6.72 9.44
CA TYR A 38 -2.77 6.74 10.21
C TYR A 38 -3.81 7.61 9.51
N LYS A 39 -5.00 7.06 9.34
CA LYS A 39 -6.16 7.75 8.75
C LYS A 39 -7.12 8.15 9.86
N PHE A 40 -7.57 9.40 9.85
CA PHE A 40 -8.58 9.92 10.76
C PHE A 40 -9.89 9.11 10.65
N GLN A 41 -10.54 8.87 11.78
CA GLN A 41 -11.78 8.08 11.92
C GLN A 41 -12.76 8.70 12.94
N GLY A 42 -12.55 9.96 13.32
CA GLY A 42 -13.46 10.71 14.17
C GLY A 42 -14.68 11.25 13.43
N THR A 43 -15.48 12.05 14.11
CA THR A 43 -16.62 12.79 13.52
C THR A 43 -16.16 14.05 12.77
N ASP A 44 -17.07 14.68 12.03
CA ASP A 44 -16.78 15.93 11.32
C ASP A 44 -16.44 17.06 12.30
N GLU A 45 -17.09 17.12 13.46
CA GLU A 45 -16.74 18.09 14.52
C GLU A 45 -15.33 17.84 15.08
N GLU A 46 -14.95 16.59 15.31
CA GLU A 46 -13.59 16.24 15.75
C GLU A 46 -12.55 16.58 14.67
N LEU A 47 -12.91 16.40 13.39
CA LEU A 47 -12.04 16.77 12.27
C LEU A 47 -11.80 18.28 12.25
N PHE A 48 -12.86 19.08 12.43
CA PHE A 48 -12.74 20.53 12.51
C PHE A 48 -11.83 20.97 13.66
N GLN A 49 -11.97 20.37 14.85
CA GLN A 49 -11.06 20.64 15.98
C GLN A 49 -9.61 20.24 15.68
N ALA A 50 -9.41 19.12 14.99
CA ALA A 50 -8.08 18.68 14.57
C ALA A 50 -7.47 19.66 13.55
N GLU A 51 -8.27 20.21 12.63
CA GLU A 51 -7.83 21.24 11.69
C GLU A 51 -7.38 22.52 12.39
N GLU A 52 -8.09 22.97 13.43
CA GLU A 52 -7.67 24.13 14.22
C GLU A 52 -6.30 23.92 14.86
N ILE A 53 -6.05 22.71 15.41
CA ILE A 53 -4.72 22.35 15.96
C ILE A 53 -3.67 22.40 14.86
N VAL A 54 -3.92 21.77 13.71
CA VAL A 54 -2.96 21.75 12.58
C VAL A 54 -2.67 23.17 12.07
N ASN A 55 -3.69 24.03 11.99
CA ASN A 55 -3.53 25.42 11.56
C ASN A 55 -2.64 26.24 12.52
N SER A 56 -2.62 25.88 13.81
CA SER A 56 -1.77 26.54 14.81
C SER A 56 -0.27 26.25 14.64
N TRP A 57 0.10 25.24 13.85
CA TRP A 57 1.51 24.85 13.61
C TRP A 57 2.26 25.78 12.66
N GLY A 58 1.57 26.77 12.07
CA GLY A 58 2.13 27.75 11.15
C GLY A 58 2.10 27.32 9.68
N ASN A 59 2.61 28.19 8.79
CA ASN A 59 2.46 28.05 7.33
C ASN A 59 3.04 26.73 6.77
N ASP A 60 4.15 26.25 7.35
CA ASP A 60 4.81 25.00 6.95
C ASP A 60 4.45 23.82 7.88
N GLY A 61 3.42 23.99 8.73
CA GLY A 61 2.99 22.98 9.70
C GLY A 61 2.43 21.71 9.06
N ARG A 62 1.96 21.78 7.81
CA ARG A 62 1.44 20.59 7.09
C ARG A 62 2.50 19.86 6.29
N LEU A 63 3.71 20.41 6.17
CA LEU A 63 4.79 19.76 5.44
C LEU A 63 5.40 18.66 6.31
N TYR A 64 5.48 17.45 5.76
CA TYR A 64 6.07 16.32 6.45
C TYR A 64 7.51 16.61 6.88
N LYS A 65 7.82 16.35 8.15
CA LYS A 65 9.19 16.41 8.69
C LYS A 65 9.49 15.17 9.54
N PRO A 66 10.62 14.47 9.31
CA PRO A 66 11.01 13.32 10.13
C PRO A 66 11.58 13.72 11.50
N THR A 67 11.66 15.02 11.79
CA THR A 67 12.20 15.57 13.04
C THR A 67 11.34 15.19 14.24
N GLN A 68 11.97 14.94 15.38
CA GLN A 68 11.29 14.53 16.62
C GLN A 68 10.18 15.52 17.02
N GLU A 69 10.44 16.82 16.89
CA GLU A 69 9.51 17.90 17.24
C GLU A 69 8.21 17.80 16.43
N TYR A 70 8.34 17.55 15.12
CA TYR A 70 7.18 17.37 14.24
C TYR A 70 6.43 16.08 14.55
N GLN A 71 7.15 14.99 14.78
CA GLN A 71 6.55 13.71 15.14
C GLN A 71 5.77 13.80 16.47
N MET A 72 6.17 14.67 17.39
CA MET A 72 5.40 14.96 18.61
C MET A 72 4.07 15.66 18.32
N LEU A 73 4.02 16.61 17.37
CA LEU A 73 2.77 17.25 16.94
C LEU A 73 1.78 16.22 16.35
N LEU A 74 2.28 15.28 15.54
CA LEU A 74 1.45 14.21 14.99
C LEU A 74 0.93 13.27 16.09
N ARG A 75 1.74 12.98 17.11
CA ARG A 75 1.34 12.16 18.27
C ARG A 75 0.30 12.85 19.14
N GLU A 76 0.31 14.18 19.22
CA GLU A 76 -0.76 14.94 19.88
C GLU A 76 -2.11 14.66 19.22
N LEU A 77 -2.17 14.70 17.89
CA LEU A 77 -3.40 14.38 17.15
C LEU A 77 -3.87 12.94 17.40
N ILE A 78 -2.96 11.96 17.32
CA ILE A 78 -3.29 10.53 17.55
C ILE A 78 -3.79 10.29 18.98
N THR A 79 -3.28 11.05 19.95
CA THR A 79 -3.70 10.94 21.34
C THR A 79 -5.08 11.54 21.58
N ARG A 80 -5.41 12.63 20.88
CA ARG A 80 -6.65 13.39 21.07
C ARG A 80 -7.83 12.87 20.25
N PHE A 81 -7.57 12.35 19.06
CA PHE A 81 -8.61 11.93 18.13
C PHE A 81 -8.45 10.49 17.69
N LYS A 82 -9.51 9.93 17.12
CA LYS A 82 -9.51 8.55 16.65
C LYS A 82 -8.81 8.42 15.31
N TYR A 83 -7.74 7.62 15.30
CA TYR A 83 -7.03 7.22 14.08
C TYR A 83 -6.98 5.71 13.93
N ARG A 84 -6.91 5.26 12.68
CA ARG A 84 -6.68 3.85 12.33
C ARG A 84 -5.42 3.72 11.50
N LEU A 85 -4.60 2.72 11.79
CA LEU A 85 -3.46 2.33 10.95
C LEU A 85 -3.97 1.94 9.55
N ASP A 86 -3.51 2.62 8.50
CA ASP A 86 -3.90 2.34 7.13
C ASP A 86 -2.86 1.48 6.41
N THR A 87 -3.17 0.19 6.29
CA THR A 87 -2.32 -0.77 5.58
C THR A 87 -2.30 -0.56 4.07
N ASN A 88 -3.18 0.28 3.50
CA ASN A 88 -3.09 0.66 2.09
C ASN A 88 -1.82 1.46 1.78
N PHE A 89 -1.21 2.11 2.78
CA PHE A 89 0.07 2.80 2.62
C PHE A 89 1.20 1.89 2.11
N ALA A 90 1.14 0.60 2.43
CA ALA A 90 2.11 -0.39 1.95
C ALA A 90 1.92 -0.77 0.47
N LYS A 91 0.79 -0.38 -0.14
CA LYS A 91 0.46 -0.74 -1.53
C LYS A 91 1.13 0.23 -2.49
N MET A 92 2.32 -0.17 -2.96
CA MET A 92 3.13 0.65 -3.87
C MET A 92 2.40 1.06 -5.16
N ASP A 93 1.40 0.29 -5.58
CA ASP A 93 0.61 0.59 -6.77
C ASP A 93 -0.26 1.84 -6.66
N ARG A 94 -0.44 2.40 -5.46
CA ARG A 94 -1.34 3.53 -5.19
C ARG A 94 -0.66 4.89 -5.10
N ILE A 95 0.66 4.94 -5.17
CA ILE A 95 1.47 6.17 -4.98
C ILE A 95 1.55 7.01 -6.28
N LEU A 96 0.95 6.53 -7.39
CA LEU A 96 0.97 7.19 -8.72
C LEU A 96 2.37 7.59 -9.19
N HIS A 97 3.41 6.87 -8.76
CA HIS A 97 4.79 7.18 -9.08
C HIS A 97 5.11 6.78 -10.54
N PRO A 98 5.56 7.70 -11.41
CA PRO A 98 5.75 7.43 -12.83
C PRO A 98 6.62 6.20 -13.11
N GLY A 99 7.75 6.08 -12.40
CA GLY A 99 8.63 4.91 -12.54
C GLY A 99 8.01 3.57 -12.11
N ILE A 100 7.07 3.57 -11.16
CA ILE A 100 6.34 2.36 -10.77
C ILE A 100 5.33 2.01 -11.86
N GLU A 101 4.61 3.00 -12.38
CA GLU A 101 3.65 2.79 -13.47
C GLU A 101 4.33 2.29 -14.75
N ASP A 102 5.50 2.83 -15.09
CA ASP A 102 6.26 2.38 -16.24
C ASP A 102 6.85 0.99 -16.03
N PHE A 103 7.31 0.67 -14.82
CA PHE A 103 7.70 -0.69 -14.45
C PHE A 103 6.52 -1.67 -14.61
N LYS A 104 5.33 -1.35 -14.07
CA LYS A 104 4.13 -2.17 -14.22
C LYS A 104 3.79 -2.40 -15.68
N LYS A 105 3.77 -1.33 -16.50
CA LYS A 105 3.52 -1.43 -17.95
C LYS A 105 4.52 -2.36 -18.62
N ARG A 106 5.81 -2.26 -18.28
CA ARG A 106 6.87 -3.13 -18.81
C ARG A 106 6.64 -4.60 -18.44
N VAL A 107 6.39 -4.89 -17.16
CA VAL A 107 6.10 -6.26 -16.69
C VAL A 107 4.85 -6.81 -17.39
N TYR A 108 3.76 -6.05 -17.43
CA TYR A 108 2.51 -6.48 -18.05
C TYR A 108 2.63 -6.71 -19.56
N ARG A 109 3.59 -6.07 -20.23
CA ARG A 109 3.89 -6.26 -21.65
C ARG A 109 4.83 -7.43 -21.93
N THR A 110 5.52 -7.94 -20.91
CA THR A 110 6.43 -9.08 -21.05
C THR A 110 5.65 -10.29 -21.54
N GLN A 111 6.17 -10.96 -22.57
CA GLN A 111 5.57 -12.20 -23.06
C GLN A 111 6.01 -13.37 -22.20
N PHE A 112 5.06 -14.26 -21.90
CA PHE A 112 5.27 -15.51 -21.21
C PHE A 112 4.35 -16.56 -21.84
N SER A 113 4.96 -17.60 -22.41
CA SER A 113 4.25 -18.70 -23.07
C SER A 113 3.21 -18.23 -24.10
N GLY A 114 3.62 -17.36 -25.03
CA GLY A 114 2.76 -16.87 -26.13
C GLY A 114 1.73 -15.81 -25.75
N MET A 115 1.56 -15.46 -24.47
CA MET A 115 0.68 -14.36 -24.03
C MET A 115 1.45 -13.33 -23.20
N LYS A 116 0.98 -12.09 -23.16
CA LYS A 116 1.52 -11.09 -22.24
C LYS A 116 1.12 -11.41 -20.80
N VAL A 117 1.99 -11.13 -19.83
CA VAL A 117 1.67 -11.28 -18.39
C VAL A 117 0.37 -10.57 -18.01
N GLY A 118 0.09 -9.39 -18.58
CA GLY A 118 -1.17 -8.69 -18.34
C GLY A 118 -2.41 -9.40 -18.90
N GLN A 119 -2.27 -10.16 -19.98
CA GLN A 119 -3.36 -10.99 -20.53
C GLN A 119 -3.60 -12.21 -19.65
N TRP A 120 -2.53 -12.87 -19.20
CA TRP A 120 -2.61 -13.95 -18.20
C TRP A 120 -3.32 -13.49 -16.93
N ASN A 121 -2.91 -12.36 -16.35
CA ASN A 121 -3.53 -11.81 -15.15
C ASN A 121 -5.05 -11.58 -15.34
N ARG A 122 -5.44 -10.99 -16.47
CA ARG A 122 -6.86 -10.75 -16.79
C ARG A 122 -7.64 -12.06 -16.97
N LEU A 123 -7.04 -13.06 -17.61
CA LEU A 123 -7.67 -14.34 -17.86
C LEU A 123 -7.92 -15.08 -16.54
N LEU A 124 -6.89 -15.22 -15.71
CA LEU A 124 -6.96 -15.94 -14.43
C LEU A 124 -7.87 -15.24 -13.41
N ALA A 125 -7.97 -13.91 -13.46
CA ALA A 125 -8.93 -13.16 -12.66
C ALA A 125 -10.38 -13.24 -13.19
N SER A 126 -10.57 -13.63 -14.46
CA SER A 126 -11.89 -13.80 -15.02
C SER A 126 -12.45 -15.14 -14.54
N ARG A 127 -13.61 -15.17 -13.89
CA ARG A 127 -14.26 -16.39 -13.35
C ARG A 127 -14.74 -17.38 -14.44
N ARG A 128 -14.11 -17.37 -15.61
CA ARG A 128 -14.44 -18.15 -16.81
C ARG A 128 -13.51 -19.34 -16.88
N GLU A 129 -13.84 -20.35 -16.10
CA GLU A 129 -13.00 -21.53 -15.88
C GLU A 129 -12.63 -22.25 -17.18
N GLU A 130 -13.58 -22.42 -18.11
CA GLU A 130 -13.32 -23.05 -19.42
C GLU A 130 -12.24 -22.33 -20.24
N LEU A 131 -12.24 -20.99 -20.23
CA LEU A 131 -11.22 -20.21 -20.94
C LEU A 131 -9.85 -20.33 -20.25
N ILE A 132 -9.84 -20.42 -18.92
CA ILE A 132 -8.61 -20.65 -18.16
C ILE A 132 -8.05 -22.03 -18.53
N LYS A 133 -8.86 -23.09 -18.44
CA LYS A 133 -8.46 -24.47 -18.79
C LYS A 133 -7.93 -24.56 -20.21
N SER A 134 -8.62 -23.96 -21.18
CA SER A 134 -8.19 -23.93 -22.58
C SER A 134 -6.82 -23.27 -22.74
N ALA A 135 -6.62 -22.09 -22.15
CA ALA A 135 -5.35 -21.36 -22.27
C ALA A 135 -4.20 -22.07 -21.54
N LEU A 136 -4.44 -22.64 -20.35
CA LEU A 136 -3.43 -23.41 -19.62
C LEU A 136 -2.99 -24.65 -20.42
N ARG A 137 -3.94 -25.32 -21.08
CA ARG A 137 -3.64 -26.46 -21.98
C ARG A 137 -2.85 -26.03 -23.20
N GLU A 138 -3.28 -24.97 -23.87
CA GLU A 138 -2.68 -24.49 -25.12
C GLU A 138 -1.27 -23.93 -24.91
N HIS A 139 -1.10 -23.06 -23.92
CA HIS A 139 0.14 -22.31 -23.75
C HIS A 139 1.12 -22.95 -22.78
N LEU A 140 0.66 -23.75 -21.82
CA LEU A 140 1.49 -24.34 -20.77
C LEU A 140 1.46 -25.88 -20.76
N GLY A 141 0.65 -26.51 -21.60
CA GLY A 141 0.50 -27.97 -21.63
C GLY A 141 -0.15 -28.55 -20.38
N ILE A 142 -0.73 -27.71 -19.52
CA ILE A 142 -1.36 -28.14 -18.26
C ILE A 142 -2.74 -28.71 -18.58
N LYS A 143 -2.96 -29.96 -18.19
CA LYS A 143 -4.21 -30.69 -18.38
C LYS A 143 -4.76 -31.09 -17.02
N GLU A 144 -6.06 -31.24 -16.92
CA GLU A 144 -6.65 -31.95 -15.78
C GLU A 144 -6.23 -33.43 -15.87
N GLY A 145 -5.75 -33.95 -14.76
CA GLY A 145 -5.39 -35.36 -14.60
C GLY A 145 -6.06 -35.92 -13.36
N ASN A 146 -6.31 -37.22 -13.37
CA ASN A 146 -6.66 -37.94 -12.15
C ASN A 146 -5.37 -38.21 -11.36
N ILE A 147 -5.36 -37.94 -10.06
CA ILE A 147 -4.22 -38.20 -9.17
C ILE A 147 -3.82 -39.69 -9.22
N ASP A 148 -4.80 -40.58 -9.38
CA ASP A 148 -4.57 -42.02 -9.42
C ASP A 148 -3.83 -42.46 -10.70
N GLU A 149 -3.97 -41.74 -11.82
CA GLU A 149 -3.29 -42.04 -13.09
C GLU A 149 -1.87 -41.44 -13.18
N LEU A 150 -1.51 -40.56 -12.24
CA LEU A 150 -0.20 -39.87 -12.20
C LEU A 150 0.79 -40.53 -11.23
N LEU A 151 0.32 -41.45 -10.39
CA LEU A 151 1.11 -42.12 -9.36
C LEU A 151 1.37 -43.61 -9.65
N ASP A 152 0.82 -44.16 -10.74
CA ASP A 152 1.14 -45.47 -11.31
C ASP A 152 2.26 -45.37 -12.38
#